data_AF-A0A1U7GG00-F1
#
_entry.id   AF-A0A1U7GG00-F1
#
_cell.length_a   1.000
_cell.length_b   1.000
_cell.length_c   1.000
_cell.angle_alpha   90.00
_cell.angle_beta   90.00
_cell.angle_gamma   90.00
#
_symmetry.space_group_name_H-M   'P 1'
#
loop_
_entity.id
_entity.type
_entity.pdbx_description
1 polymer ?
#
loop_
_entity_poly.entity_id
_entity_poly.type
_entity_poly.pdbx_seq_one_letter_code
_entity_poly.pdbx_strand_id
1 'polypeptide(L)'
;MFVRCPYCHKLVLWPFFGRHRSKHTALRADGQMNEHVTLRPTRRYAGSLEEVPQNYRHPKCGVVTGMPEEIIRSYLADPFLYGDKSFCCGCGDYVSKRELFWIETGQSLADYTKRLQQDHVRARRAKPRP
;
A
#
# COMPACT_ATOMS: atom_id res chain seq x y z
N MET A 1 -20.43 12.71 -16.03
CA MET A 1 -19.48 11.56 -16.02
C MET A 1 -19.29 11.09 -14.58
N PHE A 2 -19.29 9.77 -14.35
CA PHE A 2 -18.95 9.18 -13.05
C PHE A 2 -17.50 8.69 -13.06
N VAL A 3 -16.81 8.84 -11.93
CA VAL A 3 -15.47 8.31 -11.69
C VAL A 3 -15.53 7.35 -10.52
N ARG A 4 -14.76 6.27 -10.57
CA ARG A 4 -14.63 5.38 -9.42
C ARG A 4 -13.54 5.86 -8.48
N CYS A 5 -13.88 6.01 -7.21
CA CYS A 5 -12.92 6.40 -6.19
C CYS A 5 -11.89 5.29 -5.93
N PRO A 6 -10.57 5.57 -5.94
CA PRO A 6 -9.52 4.57 -5.71
C PRO A 6 -9.37 4.16 -4.22
N TYR A 7 -10.00 4.90 -3.30
CA TYR A 7 -9.99 4.61 -1.87
C TYR A 7 -11.13 3.63 -1.51
N CYS A 8 -12.39 4.07 -1.72
CA CYS A 8 -13.58 3.28 -1.33
C CYS A 8 -14.28 2.55 -2.48
N HIS A 9 -13.81 2.67 -3.72
CA HIS A 9 -14.34 1.97 -4.90
C HIS A 9 -15.77 2.31 -5.31
N LYS A 10 -16.41 3.30 -4.69
CA LYS A 10 -17.75 3.82 -5.05
C LYS A 10 -17.68 4.66 -6.33
N LEU A 11 -18.76 4.64 -7.11
CA LEU A 11 -18.95 5.57 -8.23
C LEU A 11 -19.37 6.92 -7.68
N VAL A 12 -18.66 7.96 -8.07
CA VAL A 12 -18.87 9.34 -7.63
C VAL A 12 -19.03 10.19 -8.88
N LEU A 13 -20.01 11.08 -8.89
CA LEU A 13 -20.13 12.09 -9.93
C LEU A 13 -18.87 12.97 -9.94
N TRP A 14 -18.26 13.15 -11.11
CA TRP A 14 -17.00 13.89 -11.25
C TRP A 14 -16.99 15.27 -10.57
N PRO A 15 -18.05 16.11 -10.65
CA PRO A 15 -18.10 17.39 -9.94
C PRO A 15 -17.95 17.28 -8.42
N PHE A 16 -18.33 16.16 -7.82
CA PHE A 16 -18.24 15.93 -6.37
C PHE A 16 -17.00 15.13 -5.96
N PHE A 17 -16.17 14.71 -6.92
CA PHE A 17 -15.05 13.82 -6.64
C PHE A 17 -14.01 14.47 -5.72
N GLY A 18 -13.71 15.77 -5.88
CA GLY A 18 -12.79 16.49 -4.99
C GLY A 18 -13.23 16.47 -3.52
N ARG A 19 -14.49 16.83 -3.25
CA ARG A 19 -15.08 16.80 -1.91
C ARG A 19 -15.22 15.38 -1.37
N HIS A 20 -15.46 14.40 -2.23
CA HIS A 20 -15.46 12.99 -1.82
C HIS A 20 -14.04 12.56 -1.40
N ARG A 21 -13.02 12.86 -2.21
CA ARG A 21 -11.61 12.53 -1.96
C ARG A 21 -11.08 13.16 -0.68
N SER A 22 -11.48 14.39 -0.35
CA SER A 22 -10.97 15.07 0.85
C SER A 22 -11.31 14.34 2.15
N LYS A 23 -12.41 13.56 2.19
CA LYS A 23 -12.75 12.73 3.36
C LYS A 23 -11.76 11.58 3.57
N HIS A 24 -11.24 11.01 2.48
CA HIS A 24 -10.23 9.95 2.49
C HIS A 24 -8.86 10.49 2.91
N THR A 25 -8.48 11.65 2.35
CA THR A 25 -7.14 12.24 2.55
C THR A 25 -7.07 13.17 3.76
N ALA A 26 -8.16 13.34 4.51
CA ALA A 26 -8.13 14.10 5.75
C ALA A 26 -7.17 13.40 6.72
N LEU A 27 -6.29 14.20 7.33
CA LEU A 27 -5.30 13.70 8.26
C LEU A 27 -5.95 13.43 9.62
N ARG A 28 -5.64 12.27 10.18
CA ARG A 28 -5.90 11.90 11.56
C ARG A 28 -4.93 12.62 12.48
N ALA A 29 -5.19 12.56 13.79
CA ALA A 29 -4.32 13.18 14.80
C ALA A 29 -2.89 12.63 14.79
N ASP A 30 -2.69 11.41 14.28
CA ASP A 30 -1.39 10.75 14.13
C ASP A 30 -0.65 11.12 12.84
N GLY A 31 -1.24 11.96 11.98
CA GLY A 31 -0.66 12.37 10.68
C GLY A 31 -0.97 11.45 9.51
N GLN A 32 -1.64 10.30 9.72
CA GLN A 32 -2.07 9.44 8.62
C GLN A 32 -3.31 9.98 7.93
N MET A 33 -3.49 9.66 6.65
CA MET A 33 -4.77 9.84 5.99
C MET A 33 -5.82 8.88 6.59
N ASN A 34 -7.10 9.28 6.59
CA ASN A 34 -8.20 8.42 7.06
C ASN A 34 -8.29 7.08 6.33
N GLU A 35 -8.08 7.10 5.01
CA GLU A 35 -8.16 5.92 4.15
C GLU A 35 -6.99 5.91 3.17
N HIS A 36 -6.61 4.72 2.71
CA HIS A 36 -5.57 4.52 1.72
C HIS A 36 -6.14 4.07 0.39
N VAL A 37 -5.43 4.40 -0.70
CA VAL A 37 -5.70 3.81 -2.01
C VAL A 37 -5.52 2.30 -1.89
N THR A 38 -6.48 1.52 -2.36
CA THR A 38 -6.39 0.05 -2.37
C THR A 38 -6.88 -0.48 -3.70
N LEU A 39 -6.61 -1.75 -4.00
CA LEU A 39 -7.39 -2.44 -5.02
C LEU A 39 -8.79 -2.74 -4.50
N ARG A 40 -9.74 -2.96 -5.42
CA ARG A 40 -11.06 -3.45 -5.06
C ARG A 40 -10.95 -4.79 -4.32
N PRO A 41 -11.85 -5.09 -3.38
CA PRO A 41 -11.86 -6.38 -2.68
C PRO A 41 -11.71 -7.58 -3.61
N THR A 42 -12.43 -7.59 -4.75
CA THR A 42 -12.38 -8.68 -5.75
C THR A 42 -11.09 -8.77 -6.57
N ARG A 43 -10.20 -7.76 -6.48
CA ARG A 43 -8.90 -7.72 -7.17
C ARG A 43 -7.71 -7.80 -6.22
N ARG A 44 -7.96 -7.82 -4.90
CA ARG A 44 -6.92 -7.99 -3.89
C ARG A 44 -6.39 -9.42 -3.91
N TYR A 45 -5.17 -9.61 -3.43
CA TYR A 45 -4.58 -10.93 -3.27
C TYR A 45 -5.41 -11.77 -2.29
N ALA A 46 -5.86 -12.92 -2.74
CA ALA A 46 -6.75 -13.83 -1.99
C ALA A 46 -6.01 -14.95 -1.26
N GLY A 47 -4.69 -15.08 -1.43
CA GLY A 47 -3.90 -16.11 -0.75
C GLY A 47 -3.66 -15.83 0.73
N SER A 48 -2.96 -16.77 1.38
CA SER A 48 -2.54 -16.68 2.78
C SER A 48 -1.54 -15.54 2.99
N LEU A 49 -1.60 -14.93 4.17
CA LEU A 49 -0.68 -13.88 4.60
C LEU A 49 0.28 -14.35 5.71
N GLU A 50 0.28 -15.63 6.06
CA GLU A 50 1.07 -16.18 7.19
C GLU A 50 2.56 -15.89 7.06
N GLU A 51 3.10 -15.96 5.84
CA GLU A 51 4.53 -15.69 5.56
C GLU A 51 4.77 -14.26 5.02
N VAL A 52 3.75 -13.41 5.06
CA VAL A 52 3.85 -12.04 4.56
C VAL A 52 4.18 -11.11 5.73
N PRO A 53 5.30 -10.36 5.68
CA PRO A 53 5.64 -9.43 6.75
C PRO A 53 4.58 -8.33 6.87
N GLN A 54 4.21 -8.00 8.10
CA GLN A 54 3.12 -7.06 8.37
C GLN A 54 3.59 -5.84 9.14
N ASN A 55 4.72 -5.93 9.86
CA ASN A 55 5.20 -4.88 10.72
C ASN A 55 6.59 -4.43 10.29
N TYR A 56 6.79 -3.12 10.16
CA TYR A 56 8.10 -2.56 9.85
C TYR A 56 8.51 -1.52 10.87
N ARG A 57 9.82 -1.39 11.06
CA ARG A 57 10.42 -0.39 11.94
C ARG A 57 11.17 0.65 11.13
N HIS A 58 11.17 1.87 11.64
CA HIS A 58 12.06 2.92 11.18
C HIS A 58 13.24 3.03 12.16
N PRO A 59 14.47 2.63 11.79
CA PRO A 59 15.60 2.64 12.72
C PRO A 59 15.90 4.02 13.33
N LYS A 60 15.58 5.10 12.61
CA LYS A 60 15.82 6.48 13.08
C LYS A 60 14.95 6.87 14.27
N CYS A 61 13.67 6.51 14.29
CA CYS A 61 12.77 6.83 15.40
C CYS A 61 12.46 5.64 16.32
N GLY A 62 12.85 4.42 15.93
CA GLY A 62 12.65 3.19 16.68
C GLY A 62 11.22 2.64 16.70
N VAL A 63 10.24 3.39 16.19
CA VAL A 63 8.82 3.01 16.25
C VAL A 63 8.47 1.97 15.18
N VAL A 64 7.65 1.00 15.60
CA VAL A 64 7.04 -0.02 14.73
C VAL A 64 5.73 0.51 14.14
N THR A 65 5.56 0.30 12.84
CA THR A 65 4.34 0.61 12.10
C THR A 65 3.78 -0.70 11.52
N GLY A 66 2.54 -1.01 11.88
CA GLY A 66 1.79 -2.12 11.28
C GLY A 66 1.19 -1.68 9.95
N MET A 67 1.35 -2.52 8.92
CA MET A 67 0.75 -2.32 7.60
C MET A 67 -0.66 -2.92 7.58
N PRO A 68 -1.71 -2.14 7.27
CA PRO A 68 -3.07 -2.67 7.15
C PRO A 68 -3.19 -3.80 6.13
N GLU A 69 -4.00 -4.81 6.44
CA GLU A 69 -4.17 -6.01 5.62
C GLU A 69 -4.62 -5.67 4.19
N GLU A 70 -5.55 -4.73 4.03
CA GLU A 70 -6.04 -4.30 2.73
C GLU A 70 -4.94 -3.66 1.86
N ILE A 71 -3.95 -3.02 2.47
CA ILE A 71 -2.79 -2.46 1.77
C ILE A 71 -1.87 -3.61 1.34
N ILE A 72 -1.59 -4.54 2.24
CA ILE A 72 -0.80 -5.76 1.97
C ILE A 72 -1.37 -6.51 0.77
N ARG A 73 -2.65 -6.87 0.85
CA ARG A 73 -3.31 -7.62 -0.22
C ARG A 73 -3.39 -6.83 -1.53
N SER A 74 -3.41 -5.50 -1.46
CA SER A 74 -3.42 -4.67 -2.68
C SER A 74 -2.06 -4.68 -3.37
N TYR A 75 -0.94 -4.49 -2.65
CA TYR A 75 0.37 -4.53 -3.31
C TYR A 75 0.81 -5.94 -3.69
N LEU A 76 0.34 -6.99 -3.01
CA LEU A 76 0.62 -8.37 -3.42
C LEU A 76 -0.04 -8.71 -4.76
N ALA A 77 -1.19 -8.11 -5.05
CA ALA A 77 -1.86 -8.25 -6.35
C ALA A 77 -1.27 -7.30 -7.41
N ASP A 78 -0.93 -6.06 -7.04
CA ASP A 78 -0.26 -5.09 -7.90
C ASP A 78 0.91 -4.38 -7.18
N PRO A 79 2.14 -4.90 -7.32
CA PRO A 79 3.32 -4.33 -6.66
C PRO A 79 3.73 -2.92 -7.13
N PHE A 80 3.04 -2.38 -8.14
CA PHE A 80 3.28 -1.04 -8.68
C PHE A 80 2.29 0.01 -8.14
N LEU A 81 1.34 -0.39 -7.30
CA LEU A 81 0.26 0.48 -6.81
C LEU A 81 0.75 1.67 -5.98
N TYR A 82 1.83 1.48 -5.20
CA TYR A 82 2.35 2.49 -4.28
C TYR A 82 3.77 2.91 -4.68
N GLY A 83 4.06 4.21 -4.56
CA GLY A 83 5.39 4.78 -4.84
C GLY A 83 6.46 4.43 -3.81
N ASP A 84 7.54 5.21 -3.78
CA ASP A 84 8.75 4.89 -3.01
C ASP A 84 8.71 5.26 -1.52
N LYS A 85 7.60 5.82 -1.04
CA LYS A 85 7.44 6.22 0.37
C LYS A 85 6.42 5.35 1.10
N SER A 86 6.57 5.25 2.42
CA SER A 86 5.57 4.67 3.31
C SER A 86 5.50 5.48 4.60
N PHE A 87 4.37 5.41 5.29
CA PHE A 87 4.12 6.22 6.47
C PHE A 87 4.87 5.66 7.68
N CYS A 88 5.42 6.49 8.55
CA CYS A 88 6.03 6.05 9.80
C CYS A 88 5.24 6.60 10.99
N CYS A 89 4.65 5.72 11.81
CA CYS A 89 3.89 6.13 13.00
C CYS A 89 4.72 6.90 14.02
N GLY A 90 6.03 6.69 14.09
CA GLY A 90 6.90 7.45 15.01
C GLY A 90 7.26 8.84 14.51
N CYS A 91 7.40 9.00 13.19
CA CYS A 91 7.71 10.31 12.60
C CYS A 91 6.44 11.11 12.28
N GLY A 92 5.29 10.47 12.19
CA GLY A 92 4.04 11.11 11.76
C GLY A 92 4.05 11.53 10.29
N ASP A 93 4.93 10.93 9.45
CA ASP A 93 5.15 11.37 8.07
C ASP A 93 5.56 10.21 7.14
N TYR A 94 5.47 10.46 5.83
CA TYR A 94 5.91 9.57 4.76
C TYR A 94 7.42 9.64 4.54
N VAL A 95 8.11 8.57 4.91
CA VAL A 95 9.55 8.41 4.74
C VAL A 95 9.88 7.44 3.60
N SER A 96 11.13 7.42 3.15
CA SER A 96 11.57 6.51 2.10
C SER A 96 11.42 5.05 2.53
N LYS A 97 10.89 4.19 1.65
CA LYS A 97 10.87 2.73 1.87
C LYS A 97 12.25 2.13 2.07
N ARG A 98 13.32 2.82 1.65
CA ARG A 98 14.72 2.39 1.88
C ARG A 98 15.15 2.54 3.33
N GLU A 99 14.47 3.40 4.09
CA GLU A 99 14.75 3.65 5.51
C GLU A 99 13.91 2.78 6.44
N LEU A 100 12.98 1.99 5.89
CA LEU A 100 12.03 1.18 6.64
C LEU A 100 12.35 -0.30 6.45
N PHE A 101 12.29 -1.07 7.54
CA PHE A 101 12.70 -2.47 7.53
C PHE A 101 11.61 -3.35 8.14
N TRP A 102 11.22 -4.40 7.44
CA TRP A 102 10.33 -5.42 7.98
C TRP A 102 10.95 -6.06 9.22
N ILE A 103 10.17 -6.22 10.27
CA ILE A 103 10.66 -6.79 11.54
C ILE A 103 10.91 -8.28 11.36
N GLU A 104 10.02 -8.96 10.63
CA GLU A 104 10.01 -10.40 10.47
C GLU A 104 11.17 -10.89 9.60
N THR A 105 11.65 -10.07 8.66
CA THR A 105 12.69 -10.47 7.69
C THR A 105 13.98 -9.65 7.76
N GLY A 106 13.95 -8.49 8.42
CA GLY A 106 15.06 -7.52 8.39
C GLY A 106 15.29 -6.86 7.02
N GLN A 107 14.49 -7.18 5.99
CA GLN A 107 14.63 -6.63 4.66
C GLN A 107 14.07 -5.20 4.60
N SER A 108 14.70 -4.31 3.82
CA SER A 108 14.11 -3.00 3.55
C SER A 108 12.79 -3.13 2.78
N LEU A 109 11.84 -2.23 3.02
CA LEU A 109 10.57 -2.19 2.29
C LEU A 109 10.81 -1.98 0.79
N ALA A 110 11.85 -1.23 0.42
CA ALA A 110 12.23 -0.99 -0.96
C ALA A 110 12.69 -2.28 -1.66
N ASP A 111 13.57 -3.06 -1.04
CA ASP A 111 14.06 -4.31 -1.63
C ASP A 111 12.96 -5.37 -1.71
N TYR A 112 12.11 -5.43 -0.67
CA TYR A 112 10.95 -6.31 -0.67
C TYR A 112 10.00 -5.96 -1.82
N THR A 113 9.67 -4.67 -2.00
CA THR A 113 8.81 -4.19 -3.09
C THR A 113 9.43 -4.51 -4.46
N LYS A 114 10.74 -4.27 -4.62
CA LYS A 114 11.46 -4.55 -5.87
C LYS A 114 11.40 -6.03 -6.24
N ARG A 115 11.58 -6.93 -5.27
CA ARG A 115 11.42 -8.38 -5.50
C ARG A 115 10.02 -8.71 -5.99
N LEU A 116 8.98 -8.23 -5.31
CA LEU A 116 7.58 -8.44 -5.73
C LEU A 116 7.32 -7.95 -7.16
N GLN A 117 7.84 -6.79 -7.52
CA GLN A 117 7.72 -6.23 -8.88
C GLN A 117 8.41 -7.12 -9.92
N GLN A 118 9.61 -7.63 -9.63
CA GLN A 118 10.34 -8.55 -10.51
C GLN A 118 9.57 -9.86 -10.70
N ASP A 119 9.05 -10.44 -9.62
CA ASP A 119 8.26 -11.67 -9.67
C ASP A 119 6.96 -11.47 -10.46
N HIS A 120 6.29 -10.34 -10.27
CA HIS A 120 5.09 -9.98 -11.02
C HIS A 120 5.36 -9.84 -12.52
N VAL A 121 6.46 -9.19 -12.92
CA VAL A 121 6.86 -9.07 -14.33
C VAL A 121 7.19 -10.44 -14.93
N ARG A 122 7.93 -11.28 -14.19
CA ARG A 122 8.26 -12.66 -14.61
C ARG A 122 6.99 -13.48 -14.82
N ALA A 123 6.08 -13.48 -13.85
CA ALA A 123 4.82 -14.20 -13.93
C ALA A 123 3.94 -13.75 -15.11
N ARG A 124 3.89 -12.45 -15.40
CA ARG A 124 3.15 -11.93 -16.57
C ARG A 124 3.77 -12.33 -17.90
N ARG A 125 5.10 -12.38 -17.99
CA ARG A 125 5.81 -12.82 -19.20
C ARG A 125 5.64 -14.33 -19.45
N ALA A 126 5.54 -15.12 -18.39
CA ALA A 126 5.38 -16.57 -18.47
C ALA A 126 3.96 -17.02 -18.84
N LYS A 127 2.94 -16.17 -18.63
CA LYS A 127 1.57 -16.50 -19.05
C LYS A 127 1.48 -16.48 -20.58
N PRO A 128 1.07 -17.58 -21.23
CA PRO A 128 0.85 -17.58 -22.67
C PRO A 128 -0.19 -16.51 -23.01
N ARG A 129 0.10 -15.73 -24.06
CA ARG A 129 -0.85 -14.75 -24.59
C ARG A 129 -2.02 -15.54 -25.21
N PRO A 130 -3.29 -15.17 -24.95
CA PRO A 130 -4.43 -15.80 -25.59
C PRO A 130 -4.37 -15.66 -27.12
#